data_AF-A0A183H978-F1
#
_entry.id   AF-A0A183H978-F1
#
_cell.length_a   1.000
_cell.length_b   1.000
_cell.length_c   1.000
_cell.angle_alpha   90.00
_cell.angle_beta   90.00
_cell.angle_gamma   90.00
#
_symmetry.space_group_name_H-M   'P 1'
#
loop_
_entity.id
_entity.type
_entity.pdbx_description
1 polymer ?
#
loop_
_entity_poly.entity_id
_entity_poly.type
_entity_poly.pdbx_seq_one_letter_code
_entity_poly.pdbx_strand_id
1 'polypeptide(L)' 'MLWQYHVLLVVCLEPFTDRRTCFPYFSSKRLQIVQARERISIETREVKETSVADLLVYEAVLTNMEIRNGGE' A
#
# COMPACT_ATOMS: atom_id res chain seq x y z
N MET A 1 -10.69 7.23 1.00
CA MET A 1 -11.26 5.88 1.14
C MET A 1 -10.52 5.04 2.17
N LEU A 2 -9.33 4.44 1.90
CA LEU A 2 -8.67 3.50 2.83
C LEU A 2 -8.52 4.05 4.27
N TRP A 3 -8.02 5.29 4.38
CA TRP A 3 -7.89 5.98 5.67
C TRP A 3 -9.25 6.25 6.35
N GLN A 4 -10.15 6.93 5.65
CA GLN A 4 -11.45 7.37 6.18
C GLN A 4 -12.33 6.22 6.69
N TYR A 5 -12.25 5.05 6.04
CA TYR A 5 -13.04 3.88 6.38
C TYR A 5 -12.29 2.84 7.21
N HIS A 6 -11.08 3.15 7.69
CA HIS A 6 -10.26 2.23 8.49
C HIS A 6 -10.10 0.85 7.84
N VAL A 7 -9.83 0.84 6.53
CA VAL A 7 -9.68 -0.41 5.77
C VAL A 7 -8.39 -1.11 6.20
N LEU A 8 -8.52 -2.35 6.70
CA LEU A 8 -7.39 -3.15 7.18
C LEU A 8 -6.88 -4.17 6.16
N LEU A 9 -7.70 -4.54 5.19
CA LEU A 9 -7.37 -5.54 4.17
C LEU A 9 -7.81 -5.03 2.79
N VAL A 10 -6.90 -5.13 1.82
CA VAL A 10 -7.17 -4.87 0.42
C VAL A 10 -6.82 -6.15 -0.35
N VAL A 11 -7.76 -6.64 -1.16
CA VAL A 11 -7.56 -7.79 -2.02
C VAL A 11 -7.48 -7.29 -3.46
N CYS A 12 -6.31 -7.45 -4.08
CA CYS A 12 -6.10 -7.13 -5.49
C CYS A 12 -6.36 -8.38 -6.33
N LEU A 13 -7.34 -8.31 -7.23
CA LEU A 13 -7.67 -9.42 -8.13
C LEU A 13 -6.89 -9.37 -9.45
N GLU A 14 -6.41 -8.18 -9.81
CA GLU A 14 -5.63 -7.95 -11.03
C GLU A 14 -4.13 -7.90 -10.73
N PRO A 15 -3.28 -8.37 -11.65
CA PRO A 15 -1.83 -8.29 -11.50
C PRO A 15 -1.34 -6.85 -11.31
N PHE A 16 -0.54 -6.63 -10.28
CA PHE A 16 0.02 -5.32 -9.96
C PHE A 16 0.98 -4.75 -11.03
N THR A 17 1.46 -5.60 -11.95
CA THR A 17 2.45 -5.23 -12.97
C THR A 17 1.86 -4.46 -14.15
N ASP A 18 0.53 -4.49 -14.35
CA ASP A 18 -0.11 -3.75 -15.43
C ASP A 18 -0.49 -2.33 -15.01
N ARG A 19 0.25 -1.35 -15.53
CA ARG A 19 0.03 0.09 -15.26
C ARG A 19 -1.24 0.66 -15.89
N ARG A 20 -1.90 -0.06 -16.81
CA ARG A 20 -3.17 0.35 -17.41
C ARG A 20 -4.35 0.05 -16.48
N THR A 21 -4.22 -1.00 -15.66
CA THR A 21 -5.27 -1.49 -14.77
C THR A 21 -4.97 -1.17 -13.30
N CYS A 22 -3.70 -1.00 -12.92
CA CYS A 22 -3.28 -0.69 -11.56
C CYS A 22 -2.37 0.55 -11.53
N PHE A 23 -2.85 1.62 -10.90
CA PHE A 23 -1.99 2.76 -10.59
C PHE A 23 -1.06 2.39 -9.42
N PRO A 24 0.22 2.81 -9.43
CA PRO A 24 1.21 2.37 -8.46
C PRO A 24 1.01 3.06 -7.10
N TYR A 25 -0.03 2.68 -6.37
CA TYR A 25 -0.34 3.25 -5.05
C TYR A 25 0.60 2.76 -3.94
N PHE A 26 1.28 1.63 -4.14
CA PHE A 26 2.26 1.07 -3.20
C PHE A 26 3.43 0.44 -3.98
N SER A 27 4.46 -0.04 -3.28
CA SER A 27 5.59 -0.72 -3.92
C SER A 27 5.64 -2.19 -3.53
N SER A 28 6.01 -3.07 -4.46
CA SER A 28 6.35 -4.46 -4.14
C SER A 28 7.71 -4.62 -3.46
N LYS A 29 8.52 -3.55 -3.38
CA LYS A 29 9.80 -3.56 -2.69
C LYS A 29 9.62 -3.22 -1.21
N ARG A 30 10.25 -4.03 -0.37
CA ARG A 30 10.30 -3.81 1.08
C ARG A 30 10.94 -2.46 1.42
N LEU A 31 10.44 -1.81 2.46
CA LEU A 31 10.87 -0.51 2.99
C LEU A 31 10.81 0.64 1.98
N GLN A 32 10.06 0.48 0.90
CA GLN A 32 9.84 1.55 -0.06
C GLN A 32 8.54 2.29 0.25
N ILE A 33 8.65 3.61 0.36
CA ILE A 33 7.52 4.52 0.55
C ILE A 33 7.07 5.05 -0.81
N VAL A 34 5.77 5.01 -1.06
CA VAL A 34 5.12 5.58 -2.24
C VAL A 34 4.12 6.65 -1.82
N GLN A 35 4.16 7.82 -2.48
CA GLN A 35 3.10 8.81 -2.35
C GLN A 35 1.92 8.43 -3.24
N ALA A 36 0.89 7.84 -2.63
CA ALA A 36 -0.32 7.41 -3.34
C ALA A 36 -1.24 8.59 -3.69
N ARG A 37 -1.23 9.64 -2.87
CA ARG A 37 -1.89 10.94 -3.07
C ARG A 37 -1.14 12.01 -2.26
N GLU A 38 -1.43 13.28 -2.52
CA GLU A 38 -0.80 14.44 -1.84
C GLU A 38 -0.66 14.28 -0.32
N ARG A 39 -1.64 13.67 0.35
CA ARG A 39 -1.71 13.57 1.83
C ARG A 39 -1.45 12.16 2.37
N ILE A 40 -1.31 11.16 1.51
CA ILE A 40 -1.25 9.75 1.91
C ILE A 40 0.01 9.11 1.34
N SER A 41 0.80 8.52 2.24
CA SER A 41 1.90 7.63 1.85
C SER A 41 1.60 6.20 2.27
N ILE A 42 2.11 5.26 1.48
CA ILE A 42 2.05 3.83 1.77
C ILE A 42 3.49 3.30 1.78
N GLU A 43 3.87 2.66 2.88
CA GLU A 43 5.14 1.96 3.04
C GLU A 43 4.91 0.45 3.06
N THR A 44 5.60 -0.30 2.23
CA THR A 44 5.59 -1.77 2.31
C THR A 44 6.61 -2.24 3.34
N ARG A 45 6.15 -2.81 4.45
CA ARG A 45 7.00 -3.31 5.55
C ARG A 45 7.53 -4.71 5.30
N GLU A 46 6.68 -5.56 4.73
CA GLU A 46 6.99 -6.97 4.52
C GLU A 46 6.33 -7.50 3.25
N VAL A 47 6.98 -8.48 2.63
CA VAL A 47 6.46 -9.25 1.51
C VAL A 47 6.55 -10.71 1.90
N LYS A 48 5.41 -11.39 1.93
CA LYS A 48 5.29 -12.80 2.30
C LYS A 48 4.83 -13.58 1.07
N GLU A 49 5.65 -14.55 0.69
CA GLU A 49 5.24 -15.57 -0.26
C GLU A 49 4.24 -16.51 0.43
N THR A 50 3.30 -17.03 -0.35
CA THR A 50 2.32 -18.01 0.14
C THR A 50 2.54 -19.35 -0.53
N SER A 51 1.96 -20.40 0.03
CA SER A 51 1.94 -21.72 -0.61
C SER A 51 1.01 -21.79 -1.82
N VAL A 52 0.21 -20.76 -2.06
CA VAL A 52 -0.69 -20.65 -3.23
C VAL A 52 0.07 -19.94 -4.35
N ALA A 53 0.10 -20.56 -5.52
CA ALA A 53 0.73 -19.97 -6.71
C ALA A 53 0.14 -18.59 -7.01
N ASP A 54 1.01 -17.64 -7.36
CA ASP A 54 0.68 -16.26 -7.76
C ASP A 54 -0.03 -15.41 -6.69
N LEU A 55 -0.10 -15.88 -5.43
CA LEU A 55 -0.60 -15.10 -4.31
C LEU A 55 0.57 -14.60 -3.44
N LEU A 56 0.68 -13.27 -3.37
CA LEU A 56 1.63 -12.55 -2.52
C LEU A 56 0.88 -11.74 -1.47
N VAL A 57 1.40 -11.75 -0.25
CA VAL A 57 0.85 -10.95 0.86
C VAL A 57 1.82 -9.82 1.18
N TYR A 58 1.30 -8.60 1.20
CA TYR A 58 2.05 -7.39 1.53
C TYR A 58 1.57 -6.86 2.86
N GLU A 59 2.49 -6.65 3.79
CA GLU A 59 2.22 -5.86 4.98
C GLU A 59 2.60 -4.41 4.69
N ALA A 60 1.64 -3.50 4.84
CA ALA A 60 1.84 -2.09 4.48
C ALA A 60 1.33 -1.15 5.58
N VAL A 61 2.04 -0.03 5.74
CA VAL A 61 1.67 1.06 6.65
C VAL A 61 1.14 2.21 5.82
N LEU A 62 -0.13 2.55 6.04
CA LEU A 62 -0.79 3.74 5.50
C LEU A 62 -0.56 4.90 6.47
N THR A 63 0.06 5.99 6.00
CA THR A 63 0.29 7.19 6.82
C THR A 63 -0.48 8.37 6.23
N ASN A 64 -1.27 9.04 7.07
CA ASN A 64 -1.80 10.37 6.76
C ASN A 64 -0.78 11.43 7.19
N MET A 65 -0.19 12.10 6.20
CA MET A 65 0.87 13.09 6.42
C MET A 65 0.36 14.39 7.04
N GLU A 66 -0.94 14.68 6.99
CA GLU A 66 -1.52 15.87 7.67
C GLU A 66 -1.45 15.74 9.19
N ILE A 67 -1.61 14.53 9.70
CA ILE A 67 -1.54 14.25 11.15
C ILE A 67 -0.09 14.36 11.63
N ARG A 68 0.88 14.11 10.74
CA ARG A 68 2.31 14.20 11.05
C ARG A 68 2.76 15.65 11.29
N ASN A 69 2.03 16.63 10.77
CA ASN A 69 2.27 18.06 11.00
C ASN A 69 1.42 18.65 12.16
N GLY A 70 0.78 17.79 12.96
CA GLY A 70 0.03 18.20 14.17
C GLY A 70 0.87 18.21 15.45
N GLY A 71 2.19 18.08 15.35
CA GLY A 71 3.12 18.16 16.48
C GLY A 71 4.25 19.14 16.15
N GLU A 72 4.16 20.31 16.80
CA GLU A 72 5.09 21.46 16.80
C GLU A 72 5.01 22.44 15.62
#